data_AF-A0A9R1P9C7-F1
#
_entry.id   AF-A0A9R1P9C7-F1
#
_cell.length_a   1.000
_cell.length_b   1.000
_cell.length_c   1.000
_cell.angle_alpha   90.00
_cell.angle_beta   90.00
_cell.angle_gamma   90.00
#
_symmetry.space_group_name_H-M   'P 1'
#
loop_
_entity.id
_entity.type
_entity.pdbx_description
1 polymer ?
#
loop_
_entity_poly.entity_id
_entity_poly.type
_entity_poly.pdbx_seq_one_letter_code
_entity_poly.pdbx_strand_id
1 'polypeptide(L)'
;MPNDTLAKHLFHWETQAMKWPMRLRVVLYLAEALEYCTSKGRALYHDLNAYRVLFDDDCNPRLSCFGLMKNSRDGKSYSTNLAFTPPEYMRTGRITPESVIYSFGTLLLDVLSGKHIPPSHALDLIRDRNFSMLTDSCLEGQFSNEEGTELVRLASRCLHYEPRERPNVRSMVQALAPLQKDVEVNFPYSV
;
A
#
# COMPACT_ATOMS: atom_id res chain seq x y z
N MET A 1 -14.59 6.44 10.75
CA MET A 1 -14.42 5.88 9.40
C MET A 1 -15.53 4.86 9.21
N PRO A 2 -16.69 5.31 8.70
CA PRO A 2 -17.88 4.46 8.61
C PRO A 2 -17.83 3.46 7.44
N ASN A 3 -17.00 3.74 6.42
CA ASN A 3 -16.99 3.00 5.17
C ASN A 3 -15.91 1.90 5.15
N ASP A 4 -15.69 1.23 6.29
CA ASP A 4 -14.81 0.06 6.41
C ASP A 4 -13.33 0.28 6.01
N THR A 5 -12.59 -0.81 5.81
CA THR A 5 -11.15 -0.86 5.53
C THR A 5 -10.84 -1.14 4.05
N LEU A 6 -9.62 -0.85 3.60
CA LEU A 6 -9.13 -1.32 2.28
C LEU A 6 -9.19 -2.84 2.18
N ALA A 7 -8.89 -3.57 3.26
CA ALA A 7 -8.99 -5.02 3.26
C ALA A 7 -10.40 -5.50 2.90
N LYS A 8 -11.45 -4.86 3.43
CA LYS A 8 -12.85 -5.18 3.08
C LYS A 8 -13.12 -4.93 1.59
N HIS A 9 -12.74 -3.77 1.07
CA HIS A 9 -13.03 -3.37 -0.31
C HIS A 9 -12.13 -4.00 -1.38
N LEU A 10 -10.94 -4.46 -1.00
CA LEU A 10 -9.95 -5.03 -1.93
C LEU A 10 -9.97 -6.57 -1.92
N PHE A 11 -10.04 -7.19 -0.74
CA PHE A 11 -9.95 -8.66 -0.60
C PHE A 11 -11.29 -9.34 -0.39
N HIS A 12 -12.29 -8.62 0.14
CA HIS A 12 -13.58 -9.19 0.58
C HIS A 12 -14.77 -8.42 0.00
N TRP A 13 -14.61 -7.95 -1.24
CA TRP A 13 -15.65 -7.25 -1.99
C TRP A 13 -16.81 -8.21 -2.31
N GLU A 14 -18.03 -7.69 -2.35
CA GLU A 14 -19.25 -8.49 -2.55
C GLU A 14 -19.84 -8.32 -3.95
N THR A 15 -19.93 -7.07 -4.42
CA THR A 15 -20.58 -6.74 -5.70
C THR A 15 -19.60 -6.54 -6.83
N GLN A 16 -18.55 -5.74 -6.60
CA GLN A 16 -17.56 -5.40 -7.62
C GLN A 16 -16.18 -5.23 -7.01
N ALA A 17 -15.16 -5.73 -7.71
CA ALA A 17 -13.77 -5.47 -7.37
C ALA A 17 -13.45 -3.96 -7.41
N MET A 18 -12.55 -3.52 -6.52
CA MET A 18 -12.11 -2.12 -6.49
C MET A 18 -11.53 -1.69 -7.84
N LYS A 19 -12.10 -0.62 -8.41
CA LYS A 19 -11.68 -0.04 -9.70
C LYS A 19 -10.27 0.56 -9.62
N TRP A 20 -9.54 0.52 -10.74
CA TRP A 20 -8.17 1.03 -10.83
C TRP A 20 -7.98 2.49 -10.35
N PRO A 21 -8.82 3.47 -10.74
CA PRO A 21 -8.68 4.85 -10.25
C PRO A 21 -8.76 4.96 -8.72
N MET A 22 -9.61 4.16 -8.07
CA MET A 22 -9.70 4.14 -6.61
C MET A 22 -8.45 3.52 -5.98
N ARG A 23 -7.90 2.46 -6.56
CA ARG A 23 -6.64 1.85 -6.09
C ARG A 23 -5.48 2.86 -6.12
N LEU A 24 -5.38 3.64 -7.20
CA LEU A 24 -4.39 4.71 -7.33
C LEU A 24 -4.62 5.86 -6.36
N ARG A 25 -5.88 6.26 -6.15
CA ARG A 25 -6.23 7.27 -5.14
C ARG A 25 -5.81 6.83 -3.74
N VAL A 26 -6.08 5.59 -3.37
CA VAL A 26 -5.68 5.00 -2.08
C VAL A 26 -4.17 5.15 -1.86
N VAL A 27 -3.35 4.66 -2.78
CA VAL A 27 -1.89 4.67 -2.56
C VAL A 27 -1.31 6.09 -2.55
N LEU A 28 -1.85 7.01 -3.36
CA LEU A 28 -1.43 8.42 -3.31
C LEU A 28 -1.76 9.06 -1.98
N TYR A 29 -3.01 8.96 -1.52
CA TYR A 29 -3.46 9.60 -0.28
C TYR A 29 -2.72 9.04 0.94
N LEU A 30 -2.38 7.76 0.91
CA LEU A 30 -1.54 7.15 1.94
C LEU A 30 -0.10 7.66 1.89
N ALA A 31 0.48 7.83 0.71
CA ALA A 31 1.82 8.43 0.58
C ALA A 31 1.83 9.88 1.09
N GLU A 32 0.81 10.67 0.78
CA GLU A 32 0.63 12.04 1.30
C GLU A 32 0.44 12.04 2.82
N ALA A 33 -0.35 11.11 3.37
CA ALA A 33 -0.52 10.97 4.81
C ALA A 33 0.79 10.61 5.52
N LEU A 34 1.60 9.73 4.93
CA LEU A 34 2.93 9.39 5.44
C LEU A 34 3.91 10.57 5.34
N GLU A 35 3.83 11.37 4.27
CA GLU A 35 4.65 12.58 4.11
C GLU A 35 4.29 13.59 5.19
N TYR A 36 2.99 13.80 5.41
CA TYR A 36 2.49 14.65 6.47
C TYR A 36 2.97 14.18 7.85
N CYS A 37 2.81 12.88 8.18
CA CYS A 37 3.28 12.33 9.45
C CYS A 37 4.79 12.54 9.65
N THR A 38 5.58 12.30 8.60
CA THR A 38 7.03 12.52 8.60
C THR A 38 7.37 13.98 8.86
N SER A 39 6.67 14.92 8.21
CA SER A 39 6.84 16.37 8.40
C SER A 39 6.55 16.84 9.84
N LYS A 40 5.73 16.09 10.58
CA LYS A 40 5.40 16.33 11.99
C LYS A 40 6.30 15.56 12.97
N GLY A 41 7.42 14.99 12.50
CA GLY A 41 8.35 14.22 13.33
C GLY A 41 7.82 12.83 13.72
N ARG A 42 6.81 12.31 13.00
CA ARG A 42 6.20 11.00 13.21
C ARG A 42 6.46 10.08 12.01
N ALA A 43 7.75 9.85 11.71
CA ALA A 43 8.18 9.03 10.57
C ALA A 43 7.99 7.51 10.76
N LEU A 44 7.61 7.06 11.96
CA LEU A 44 7.41 5.65 12.27
C LEU A 44 5.92 5.31 12.23
N TYR A 45 5.61 4.23 11.53
CA TYR A 45 4.28 3.63 11.48
C TYR A 45 4.40 2.13 11.73
N HIS A 46 3.60 1.62 12.66
CA HIS A 46 3.61 0.24 13.10
C HIS A 46 2.51 -0.53 12.35
N ASP A 47 2.88 -1.69 11.78
CA ASP A 47 1.94 -2.63 11.17
C ASP A 47 1.11 -2.02 10.03
N LEU A 48 1.76 -1.26 9.14
CA LEU A 48 1.11 -0.70 7.94
C LEU A 48 0.69 -1.83 6.99
N ASN A 49 -0.62 -1.97 6.78
CA ASN A 49 -1.25 -2.95 5.88
C ASN A 49 -2.66 -2.48 5.49
N ALA A 50 -3.37 -3.26 4.68
CA ALA A 50 -4.70 -2.90 4.18
C ALA A 50 -5.77 -2.68 5.27
N TYR A 51 -5.59 -3.20 6.48
CA TYR A 51 -6.50 -2.96 7.61
C TYR A 51 -6.28 -1.59 8.27
N ARG A 52 -5.15 -0.93 8.01
CA ARG A 52 -4.83 0.42 8.51
C ARG A 52 -5.32 1.53 7.60
N VAL A 53 -5.83 1.18 6.43
CA VAL A 53 -6.40 2.09 5.44
C VAL A 53 -7.91 2.04 5.61
N LEU A 54 -8.50 3.18 5.91
CA LEU A 54 -9.92 3.33 6.27
C LEU A 54 -10.59 4.30 5.30
N PHE A 55 -11.91 4.21 5.14
CA PHE A 55 -12.66 5.17 4.34
C PHE A 55 -13.55 6.05 5.21
N ASP A 56 -13.48 7.36 5.01
CA ASP A 56 -14.32 8.35 5.70
C ASP A 56 -15.74 8.42 5.11
N ASP A 57 -16.57 9.33 5.62
CA ASP A 57 -17.95 9.53 5.20
C ASP A 57 -18.09 9.81 3.68
N ASP A 58 -17.09 10.46 3.08
CA ASP A 58 -17.04 10.81 1.66
C ASP A 58 -16.36 9.72 0.80
N CYS A 59 -16.12 8.53 1.38
CA CYS A 59 -15.38 7.44 0.75
C CYS A 59 -13.95 7.82 0.33
N ASN A 60 -13.33 8.78 1.00
CA ASN A 60 -11.92 9.10 0.81
C ASN A 60 -11.05 8.20 1.69
N PRO A 61 -9.94 7.66 1.14
CA PRO A 61 -9.03 6.82 1.89
C PRO A 61 -8.23 7.65 2.90
N ARG A 62 -8.12 7.13 4.12
CA ARG A 62 -7.38 7.74 5.24
C ARG A 62 -6.52 6.70 5.95
N LEU A 63 -5.36 7.15 6.42
CA LEU A 63 -4.47 6.35 7.24
C LEU A 63 -4.92 6.39 8.70
N SER A 64 -5.11 5.23 9.33
CA SER A 64 -5.44 5.13 10.75
C SER A 64 -4.34 5.76 11.62
N CYS A 65 -4.69 6.57 12.62
CA CYS A 65 -3.69 7.15 13.52
C CYS A 65 -3.13 6.14 14.55
N PHE A 66 -3.79 4.99 14.75
CA PHE A 66 -3.39 4.00 15.76
C PHE A 66 -2.01 3.40 15.47
N GLY A 67 -1.64 3.23 14.19
CA GLY A 67 -0.32 2.73 13.83
C GLY A 67 0.82 3.73 14.10
N LEU A 68 0.54 4.99 14.44
CA LEU A 68 1.57 5.93 14.88
C LEU A 68 2.06 5.63 16.31
N MET A 69 1.35 4.77 17.06
CA MET A 69 1.71 4.38 18.41
C MET A 69 2.07 2.89 18.44
N LYS A 70 3.01 2.51 19.30
CA LYS A 70 3.34 1.08 19.52
C LYS A 70 2.19 0.39 20.25
N ASN A 71 1.89 -0.84 19.83
CA ASN A 71 0.87 -1.68 20.48
C ASN A 71 1.23 -2.09 21.92
N SER A 72 2.53 -2.10 22.28
CA SER A 72 2.99 -2.39 23.63
C SER A 72 4.34 -1.73 23.93
N ARG A 73 4.62 -1.49 25.23
CA ARG A 73 5.94 -1.04 25.72
C ARG A 73 7.04 -2.07 25.44
N ASP A 74 6.71 -3.37 25.49
CA ASP A 74 7.67 -4.49 25.48
C ASP A 74 7.76 -5.24 24.14
N GLY A 75 7.19 -4.67 23.06
CA GLY A 75 7.76 -4.84 21.72
C GLY A 75 7.35 -6.07 20.93
N LYS A 76 6.21 -5.96 20.22
CA LYS A 76 6.12 -6.37 18.82
C LYS A 76 5.37 -5.29 18.05
N SER A 77 6.07 -4.65 17.12
CA SER A 77 5.48 -3.61 16.27
C SER A 77 4.75 -4.16 15.05
N TYR A 78 4.99 -5.42 14.72
CA TYR A 78 4.27 -6.14 13.68
C TYR A 78 3.38 -7.19 14.34
N SER A 79 2.08 -7.07 14.12
CA SER A 79 1.11 -8.17 14.28
C SER A 79 1.00 -9.01 13.01
N THR A 80 1.46 -8.45 11.88
CA THR A 80 1.46 -9.09 10.56
C THR A 80 2.42 -10.29 10.50
N ASN A 81 2.09 -11.25 9.62
CA ASN A 81 2.93 -12.41 9.31
C ASN A 81 4.36 -12.00 8.94
N LEU A 82 5.35 -12.75 9.43
CA LEU A 82 6.79 -12.51 9.18
C LEU A 82 7.12 -12.44 7.69
N ALA A 83 6.33 -13.08 6.82
CA ALA A 83 6.49 -13.02 5.38
C ALA A 83 6.43 -11.59 4.79
N PHE A 84 5.79 -10.64 5.48
CA PHE A 84 5.60 -9.24 5.02
C PHE A 84 6.47 -8.25 5.79
N THR A 85 7.27 -8.75 6.74
CA THR A 85 8.04 -7.92 7.64
C THR A 85 9.34 -7.47 6.96
N PRO A 86 9.74 -6.19 7.11
CA PRO A 86 11.00 -5.71 6.53
C PRO A 86 12.20 -6.54 7.04
N PRO A 87 13.16 -6.88 6.16
CA PRO A 87 14.29 -7.76 6.53
C PRO A 87 15.09 -7.27 7.74
N GLU A 88 15.27 -5.95 7.85
CA GLU A 88 16.00 -5.33 8.97
C GLU A 88 15.23 -5.41 10.30
N TYR A 89 13.89 -5.44 10.26
CA TYR A 89 13.09 -5.63 11.47
C TYR A 89 13.24 -7.07 11.98
N MET A 90 13.29 -8.07 11.08
CA MET A 90 13.52 -9.46 11.51
C MET A 90 14.85 -9.64 12.25
N ARG A 91 15.87 -8.87 11.87
CA ARG A 91 17.20 -8.89 12.49
C ARG A 91 17.29 -8.07 13.78
N THR A 92 16.63 -6.92 13.84
CA THR A 92 16.85 -5.93 14.91
C THR A 92 15.67 -5.75 15.87
N GLY A 93 14.48 -6.19 15.49
CA GLY A 93 13.22 -5.91 16.19
C GLY A 93 12.81 -4.43 16.20
N ARG A 94 13.45 -3.58 15.39
CA ARG A 94 13.24 -2.13 15.38
C ARG A 94 12.65 -1.67 14.06
N ILE A 95 11.63 -0.81 14.14
CA ILE A 95 11.08 -0.11 12.98
C ILE A 95 11.90 1.15 12.73
N THR A 96 12.26 1.36 11.47
CA THR A 96 12.85 2.61 10.97
C THR A 96 11.89 3.28 9.98
N PRO A 97 12.12 4.55 9.57
CA PRO A 97 11.34 5.17 8.50
C PRO A 97 11.33 4.32 7.22
N GLU A 98 12.45 3.70 6.88
CA GLU A 98 12.62 2.84 5.70
C GLU A 98 11.81 1.53 5.83
N SER A 99 11.60 1.03 7.06
CA SER A 99 10.71 -0.11 7.31
C SER A 99 9.26 0.22 6.95
N VAL A 100 8.82 1.47 7.15
CA VAL A 100 7.48 1.94 6.74
C VAL A 100 7.36 1.94 5.22
N ILE A 101 8.43 2.36 4.51
CA ILE A 101 8.47 2.35 3.04
C ILE A 101 8.34 0.92 2.52
N TYR A 102 9.01 -0.05 3.15
CA TYR A 102 8.87 -1.47 2.79
C TYR A 102 7.43 -1.96 2.96
N SER A 103 6.78 -1.65 4.09
CA SER A 103 5.37 -1.97 4.30
C SER A 103 4.41 -1.24 3.34
N PHE A 104 4.78 -0.04 2.87
CA PHE A 104 4.05 0.58 1.77
C PHE A 104 4.23 -0.20 0.46
N GLY A 105 5.43 -0.73 0.20
CA GLY A 105 5.69 -1.64 -0.91
C GLY A 105 4.79 -2.87 -0.91
N THR A 106 4.49 -3.44 0.27
CA THR A 106 3.53 -4.56 0.37
C THR A 106 2.10 -4.11 0.04
N LEU A 107 1.70 -2.90 0.45
CA LEU A 107 0.40 -2.31 0.04
C LEU A 107 0.31 -2.07 -1.47
N LEU A 108 1.41 -1.70 -2.13
CA LEU A 108 1.45 -1.58 -3.59
C LEU A 108 1.19 -2.92 -4.26
N LEU A 109 1.76 -4.01 -3.73
CA LEU A 109 1.46 -5.36 -4.21
C LEU A 109 0.00 -5.76 -3.96
N ASP A 110 -0.54 -5.40 -2.79
CA ASP A 110 -1.95 -5.65 -2.48
C ASP A 110 -2.87 -5.01 -3.52
N VAL A 111 -2.67 -3.72 -3.85
CA VAL A 111 -3.53 -3.04 -4.83
C VAL A 111 -3.29 -3.51 -6.27
N LEU A 112 -2.07 -3.92 -6.63
CA LEU A 112 -1.79 -4.50 -7.94
C LEU A 112 -2.50 -5.84 -8.14
N SER A 113 -2.45 -6.70 -7.12
CA SER A 113 -2.86 -8.10 -7.23
C SER A 113 -4.29 -8.38 -6.75
N GLY A 114 -4.88 -7.47 -5.97
CA GLY A 114 -6.15 -7.71 -5.28
C GLY A 114 -6.03 -8.78 -4.19
N LYS A 115 -4.81 -9.14 -3.76
CA LYS A 115 -4.52 -10.23 -2.82
C LYS A 115 -3.37 -9.84 -1.90
N HIS A 116 -3.33 -10.44 -0.70
CA HIS A 116 -2.20 -10.24 0.21
C HIS A 116 -1.05 -11.21 -0.12
N ILE A 117 -0.26 -10.87 -1.13
CA ILE A 117 0.82 -11.73 -1.67
C ILE A 117 2.14 -11.49 -0.93
N PRO A 118 2.82 -12.55 -0.42
CA PRO A 118 4.16 -12.40 0.15
C PRO A 118 5.15 -11.72 -0.81
N PRO A 119 5.90 -10.69 -0.37
CA PRO A 119 6.85 -9.97 -1.20
C PRO A 119 7.87 -10.85 -1.91
N SER A 120 8.35 -11.93 -1.29
CA SER A 120 9.26 -12.88 -1.93
C SER A 120 8.67 -13.48 -3.20
N HIS A 121 7.42 -13.94 -3.13
CA HIS A 121 6.71 -14.52 -4.27
C HIS A 121 6.44 -13.46 -5.36
N ALA A 122 6.00 -12.27 -4.96
CA ALA A 122 5.75 -11.18 -5.91
C ALA A 122 7.02 -10.73 -6.63
N LEU A 123 8.16 -10.63 -5.92
CA LEU A 123 9.45 -10.26 -6.52
C LEU A 123 9.95 -11.31 -7.52
N ASP A 124 9.71 -12.60 -7.28
CA ASP A 124 10.00 -13.66 -8.26
C ASP A 124 9.15 -13.48 -9.53
N LEU A 125 7.85 -13.23 -9.40
CA LEU A 125 6.97 -12.95 -10.55
C LEU A 125 7.41 -11.72 -11.35
N ILE A 126 7.85 -10.65 -10.66
CA ILE A 126 8.37 -9.43 -11.29
C ILE A 126 9.67 -9.73 -12.07
N ARG A 127 10.60 -10.49 -11.46
CA ARG A 127 11.86 -10.89 -12.10
C ARG A 127 11.61 -11.71 -13.36
N ASP A 128 10.64 -12.61 -13.31
CA ASP A 128 10.28 -13.50 -14.41
C ASP A 128 9.39 -12.80 -15.46
N ARG A 129 9.14 -11.49 -15.30
CA ARG A 129 8.28 -10.65 -16.16
C ARG A 129 6.85 -11.19 -16.30
N ASN A 130 6.38 -11.91 -15.29
CA ASN A 130 5.07 -12.54 -15.29
C ASN A 130 4.00 -11.60 -14.70
N PHE A 131 3.79 -10.48 -15.38
CA PHE A 131 2.88 -9.42 -14.93
C PHE A 131 1.44 -9.90 -14.82
N SER A 132 0.98 -10.76 -15.73
CA SER A 132 -0.39 -11.28 -15.73
C SER A 132 -0.72 -12.10 -14.48
N MET A 133 0.25 -12.83 -13.91
CA MET A 133 0.05 -13.55 -12.65
C MET A 133 0.13 -12.64 -11.42
N LEU A 134 0.81 -11.51 -11.52
CA LEU A 134 0.92 -10.54 -10.44
C LEU A 134 -0.31 -9.63 -10.35
N THR A 135 -0.87 -9.21 -11.49
CA THR A 135 -1.98 -8.25 -11.53
C THR A 135 -3.33 -8.92 -11.35
N ASP A 136 -4.25 -8.22 -10.69
CA ASP A 136 -5.63 -8.65 -10.56
C ASP A 136 -6.32 -8.75 -11.93
N SER A 137 -6.84 -9.92 -12.28
CA SER A 137 -7.56 -10.13 -13.54
C SER A 137 -8.82 -9.27 -13.67
N CYS A 138 -9.39 -8.80 -12.55
CA CYS A 138 -10.52 -7.86 -12.56
C CYS A 138 -10.15 -6.46 -13.08
N LEU A 139 -8.85 -6.16 -13.20
CA LEU A 139 -8.34 -4.88 -13.71
C LEU A 139 -8.02 -4.91 -15.20
N GLU A 140 -8.29 -6.00 -15.91
CA GLU A 140 -8.05 -6.10 -17.35
C GLU A 140 -8.75 -4.96 -18.09
N GLY A 141 -7.97 -4.21 -18.89
CA GLY A 141 -8.44 -3.03 -19.63
C GLY A 141 -8.64 -1.74 -18.81
N GLN A 142 -8.37 -1.73 -17.49
CA GLN A 142 -8.55 -0.52 -16.66
C GLN A 142 -7.30 0.37 -16.58
N PHE A 143 -6.13 -0.14 -16.96
CA PHE A 143 -4.85 0.57 -16.93
C PHE A 143 -3.97 0.21 -18.12
N SER A 144 -3.07 1.12 -18.51
CA SER A 144 -2.11 0.90 -19.59
C SER A 144 -0.90 0.10 -19.09
N ASN A 145 -0.18 -0.56 -19.99
CA ASN A 145 1.02 -1.31 -19.62
C ASN A 145 2.07 -0.42 -18.94
N GLU A 146 2.16 0.84 -19.35
CA GLU A 146 3.06 1.85 -18.78
C GLU A 146 2.68 2.16 -17.33
N GLU A 147 1.39 2.41 -17.04
CA GLU A 147 0.89 2.68 -15.70
C GLU A 147 1.15 1.51 -14.74
N GLY A 148 0.84 0.29 -15.19
CA GLY A 148 1.11 -0.92 -14.41
C GLY A 148 2.60 -1.12 -14.16
N THR A 149 3.43 -0.88 -15.18
CA THR A 149 4.89 -0.98 -15.08
C THR A 149 5.45 0.00 -14.07
N GLU A 150 4.97 1.26 -14.05
CA GLU A 150 5.48 2.23 -13.08
C GLU A 150 5.07 1.91 -11.64
N LEU A 151 3.85 1.41 -11.42
CA LEU A 151 3.45 0.99 -10.08
C LEU A 151 4.27 -0.22 -9.59
N VAL A 152 4.55 -1.19 -10.48
CA VAL A 152 5.42 -2.34 -10.18
C VAL A 152 6.86 -1.90 -9.90
N ARG A 153 7.40 -0.94 -10.65
CA ARG A 153 8.75 -0.38 -10.39
C ARG A 153 8.80 0.32 -9.05
N LEU A 154 7.77 1.09 -8.69
CA LEU A 154 7.69 1.73 -7.38
C LEU A 154 7.63 0.68 -6.26
N ALA A 155 6.81 -0.37 -6.42
CA ALA A 155 6.73 -1.48 -5.47
C ALA A 155 8.09 -2.16 -5.29
N SER A 156 8.79 -2.44 -6.40
CA SER A 156 10.12 -3.06 -6.39
C SER A 156 11.15 -2.22 -5.64
N ARG A 157 11.12 -0.88 -5.83
CA ARG A 157 12.00 0.05 -5.11
C ARG A 157 11.67 0.13 -3.62
N CYS A 158 10.39 0.14 -3.26
CA CYS A 158 9.96 0.14 -1.85
C CYS A 158 10.37 -1.16 -1.13
N LEU A 159 10.31 -2.29 -1.83
CA LEU A 159 10.63 -3.62 -1.31
C LEU A 159 12.12 -3.98 -1.40
N HIS A 160 12.98 -3.01 -1.71
CA HIS A 160 14.42 -3.25 -1.81
C HIS A 160 14.98 -3.77 -0.47
N TYR A 161 15.87 -4.77 -0.55
CA TYR A 161 16.47 -5.40 0.63
C TYR A 161 17.22 -4.38 1.50
N GLU A 162 18.14 -3.63 0.88
CA GLU A 162 18.88 -2.54 1.53
C GLU A 162 17.95 -1.35 1.82
N PRO A 163 17.75 -0.97 3.10
CA PRO A 163 16.83 0.12 3.46
C PRO A 163 17.16 1.47 2.80
N ARG A 164 18.45 1.75 2.61
CA ARG A 164 18.94 3.01 2.01
C ARG A 164 18.61 3.19 0.53
N GLU A 165 18.29 2.11 -0.18
CA GLU A 165 17.93 2.15 -1.61
C GLU A 165 16.42 2.39 -1.81
N ARG A 166 15.64 2.33 -0.72
CA ARG A 166 14.20 2.58 -0.75
C ARG A 166 13.94 4.08 -0.96
N PRO A 167 12.88 4.47 -1.69
CA PRO A 167 12.55 5.87 -1.89
C PRO A 167 12.15 6.54 -0.56
N ASN A 168 12.37 7.84 -0.45
CA ASN A 168 11.72 8.62 0.60
C ASN A 168 10.24 8.88 0.23
N VAL A 169 9.43 9.26 1.22
CA VAL A 169 7.98 9.43 1.03
C VAL A 169 7.64 10.49 -0.03
N ARG A 170 8.41 11.59 -0.09
CA ARG A 170 8.21 12.61 -1.13
C ARG A 170 8.39 12.05 -2.54
N SER A 171 9.43 11.23 -2.74
CA SER A 171 9.65 10.54 -4.02
C SER A 171 8.52 9.57 -4.36
N MET A 172 7.85 8.98 -3.37
CA MET A 172 6.67 8.13 -3.60
C MET A 172 5.47 8.95 -4.07
N VAL A 173 5.18 10.08 -3.42
CA VAL A 173 4.12 11.01 -3.84
C VAL A 173 4.37 11.49 -5.28
N GLN A 174 5.60 11.89 -5.59
CA GLN A 174 5.99 12.32 -6.94
C GLN A 174 5.84 11.21 -7.99
N ALA A 175 6.06 9.95 -7.63
CA ALA A 175 5.87 8.81 -8.53
C ALA A 175 4.39 8.45 -8.73
N LEU A 176 3.54 8.67 -7.73
CA LEU A 176 2.12 8.30 -7.75
C LEU A 176 1.20 9.38 -8.31
N ALA A 177 1.56 10.66 -8.15
CA ALA A 177 0.73 11.78 -8.60
C ALA A 177 0.45 11.76 -10.11
N PRO A 178 1.42 11.48 -11.01
CA PRO A 178 1.16 11.44 -12.46
C PRO A 178 0.27 10.27 -12.89
N LEU A 179 0.11 9.24 -12.07
CA LEU A 179 -0.71 8.07 -12.39
C LEU A 179 -2.20 8.32 -12.11
N GLN A 180 -2.56 9.37 -11.37
CA GLN A 180 -3.94 9.61 -10.98
C GLN A 180 -4.85 9.75 -12.20
N LYS A 181 -5.99 9.08 -12.11
CA LYS A 181 -7.11 9.23 -13.05
C LYS A 181 -8.25 9.93 -12.34
N ASP A 182 -9.03 10.69 -13.10
CA ASP A 182 -10.28 11.22 -12.60
C ASP A 182 -11.15 10.06 -12.11
N VAL A 183 -11.43 10.06 -10.80
CA VAL A 183 -12.43 9.16 -10.25
C VAL A 183 -13.76 9.84 -10.54
N GLU A 184 -14.46 9.41 -11.58
CA GLU A 184 -15.91 9.61 -11.59
C GLU A 184 -16.43 8.94 -10.32
N VAL A 185 -16.88 9.77 -9.36
CA VAL A 185 -17.52 9.32 -8.12
C VAL A 185 -18.90 8.79 -8.50
N ASN A 186 -18.93 7.60 -9.11
CA ASN A 186 -20.15 6.85 -9.37
C ASN A 186 -19.95 5.47 -8.73
N PHE A 187 -20.32 5.40 -7.45
CA PHE A 187 -20.67 4.15 -6.79
C PHE A 187 -22.19 4.15 -6.51
N PRO A 188 -22.84 2.97 -6.58
CA PRO A 188 -24.28 2.82 -6.77
C PRO A 188 -25.12 3.05 -5.50
N TYR A 189 -24.65 3.87 -4.57
CA TYR A 189 -25.37 4.18 -3.31
C TYR A 189 -25.72 5.65 -3.21
N SER A 190 -26.11 6.26 -4.34
CA SER A 190 -27.02 7.39 -4.31
C SER A 190 -28.42 6.82 -4.05
N VAL A 191 -28.86 6.86 -2.79
CA VAL A 191 -30.28 6.69 -2.46
C VAL A 191 -30.98 8.03 -2.69
#